data_AF-A0AAN8G9Y4-F1
#
_entry.id   AF-A0AAN8G9Y4-F1
#
_cell.length_a   1.000
_cell.length_b   1.000
_cell.length_c   1.000
_cell.angle_alpha   90.00
_cell.angle_beta   90.00
_cell.angle_gamma   90.00
#
_symmetry.space_group_name_H-M   'P 1'
#
loop_
_entity.id
_entity.type
_entity.pdbx_description
1 polymer ?
#
loop_
_entity_poly.entity_id
_entity_poly.type
_entity_poly.pdbx_seq_one_letter_code
_entity_poly.pdbx_strand_id
1 'polypeptide(L)'
;MHGILGGDEFTVLGPLSRARDHTVQVGDVENLSLYMRKKIRQYCLENQLACPEITVKNGYLSIRSNHMSEPLKIKSTILAVKIGWQYSGWSGLPIKELLTEHEVKEYEDGRLEWGSVTVESLIKLDKPNSSLSMERTNRKREAVTTESLPSKVPRKEGDNCDNKE
;
A
#
# COMPACT_ATOMS: atom_id res chain seq x y z
N MET A 1 -8.40 -74.88 -23.26
CA MET A 1 -9.18 -73.90 -22.47
C MET A 1 -8.22 -72.77 -22.14
N HIS A 2 -8.19 -71.70 -22.96
CA HIS A 2 -8.78 -70.37 -22.69
C HIS A 2 -8.25 -69.73 -21.39
N GLY A 3 -7.69 -68.52 -21.30
CA GLY A 3 -7.47 -67.37 -22.20
C GLY A 3 -6.43 -66.41 -21.55
N ILE A 4 -5.63 -65.63 -22.30
CA ILE A 4 -5.84 -64.25 -22.80
C ILE A 4 -5.66 -63.12 -21.75
N LEU A 5 -4.57 -62.35 -21.95
CA LEU A 5 -4.32 -60.88 -21.95
C LEU A 5 -5.00 -59.91 -20.94
N GLY A 6 -4.20 -58.91 -20.53
CA GLY A 6 -4.61 -57.59 -20.02
C GLY A 6 -3.77 -57.21 -18.80
N GLY A 7 -2.82 -56.27 -18.83
CA GLY A 7 -2.93 -54.92 -19.36
C GLY A 7 -3.63 -54.05 -18.31
N ASP A 8 -2.86 -53.29 -17.52
CA ASP A 8 -3.16 -51.90 -17.15
C ASP A 8 -2.00 -51.30 -16.33
N GLU A 9 -1.16 -50.58 -17.07
CA GLU A 9 -0.48 -49.39 -16.61
C GLU A 9 -1.56 -48.36 -16.25
N PHE A 10 -1.65 -47.89 -15.00
CA PHE A 10 -1.97 -46.48 -14.74
C PHE A 10 -1.61 -46.08 -13.31
N THR A 11 -0.62 -45.20 -13.26
CA THR A 11 -0.21 -44.37 -12.13
C THR A 11 -1.43 -43.73 -11.48
N VAL A 12 -1.85 -44.20 -10.30
CA VAL A 12 -2.77 -43.43 -9.47
C VAL A 12 -1.95 -42.31 -8.83
N LEU A 13 -1.86 -41.21 -9.58
CA LEU A 13 -1.50 -39.89 -9.09
C LEU A 13 -2.17 -39.69 -7.72
N GLY A 14 -1.33 -39.59 -6.68
CA GLY A 14 -1.78 -39.15 -5.38
C GLY A 14 -2.57 -37.84 -5.53
N PRO A 15 -3.54 -37.57 -4.65
CA PRO A 15 -4.34 -36.36 -4.74
C PRO A 15 -3.40 -35.16 -4.79
N LEU A 16 -3.40 -34.50 -5.95
CA LEU A 16 -2.80 -33.19 -6.16
C LEU A 16 -3.20 -32.35 -4.96
N SER A 17 -2.21 -32.03 -4.11
CA SER A 17 -2.32 -30.98 -3.11
C SER A 17 -2.88 -29.78 -3.83
N ARG A 18 -4.18 -29.55 -3.61
CA ARG A 18 -4.95 -28.45 -4.16
C ARG A 18 -4.25 -27.20 -3.66
N ALA A 19 -3.34 -26.67 -4.45
CA ALA A 19 -2.85 -25.31 -4.31
C ALA A 19 -4.12 -24.46 -4.38
N ARG A 20 -4.65 -24.09 -3.21
CA ARG A 20 -5.66 -23.07 -3.15
C ARG A 20 -4.93 -21.83 -3.62
N ASP A 21 -5.22 -21.38 -4.83
CA ASP A 21 -5.04 -19.99 -5.20
C ASP A 21 -5.73 -19.17 -4.11
N HIS A 22 -4.95 -18.66 -3.17
CA HIS A 22 -5.43 -17.80 -2.10
C HIS A 22 -5.70 -16.44 -2.72
N THR A 23 -6.85 -16.35 -3.38
CA THR A 23 -7.40 -15.08 -3.81
C THR A 23 -7.86 -14.36 -2.56
N VAL A 24 -7.18 -13.26 -2.22
CA VAL A 24 -7.65 -12.34 -1.19
C VAL A 24 -9.08 -11.98 -1.52
N GLN A 25 -10.04 -12.41 -0.69
CA GLN A 25 -11.42 -12.07 -0.93
C GLN A 25 -11.58 -10.59 -0.57
N VAL A 26 -12.29 -9.83 -1.41
CA VAL A 26 -12.59 -8.41 -1.16
C VAL A 26 -13.20 -8.22 0.25
N GLY A 27 -13.96 -9.22 0.72
CA GLY A 27 -14.52 -9.26 2.07
C GLY A 27 -13.49 -9.28 3.21
N ASP A 28 -12.30 -9.85 3.02
CA ASP A 28 -11.28 -9.91 4.08
C ASP A 28 -10.69 -8.52 4.38
N VAL A 29 -10.49 -7.71 3.35
CA VAL A 29 -9.99 -6.33 3.50
C VAL A 29 -11.06 -5.45 4.15
N GLU A 30 -12.34 -5.65 3.81
CA GLU A 30 -13.45 -4.95 4.46
C GLU A 30 -13.59 -5.37 5.93
N ASN A 31 -13.48 -6.66 6.23
CA ASN A 31 -13.49 -7.16 7.60
C ASN A 31 -12.31 -6.60 8.41
N LEU A 32 -11.12 -6.53 7.82
CA LEU A 32 -9.97 -5.90 8.45
C LEU A 32 -10.25 -4.42 8.74
N SER A 33 -10.86 -3.68 7.81
CA SER A 33 -11.17 -2.27 8.01
C SER A 33 -12.14 -2.03 9.17
N LEU A 34 -13.15 -2.89 9.33
CA LEU A 34 -14.08 -2.86 10.47
C LEU A 34 -13.38 -3.21 11.78
N TYR A 35 -12.52 -4.22 11.76
CA TYR A 35 -11.71 -4.61 12.92
C TYR A 35 -10.77 -3.47 13.35
N MET A 36 -10.08 -2.84 12.41
CA MET A 36 -9.21 -1.69 12.67
C MET A 36 -9.99 -0.52 13.27
N ARG A 37 -11.16 -0.18 12.73
CA ARG A 37 -12.06 0.82 13.33
C ARG A 37 -12.38 0.51 14.78
N LYS A 38 -12.75 -0.74 15.09
CA LYS A 38 -13.06 -1.18 16.46
C LYS A 38 -11.84 -1.04 17.37
N LYS A 39 -10.67 -1.49 16.94
CA LYS A 39 -9.44 -1.44 17.76
C LYS A 39 -8.95 -0.01 17.99
N ILE A 40 -9.02 0.87 17.00
CA ILE A 40 -8.68 2.29 17.16
C ILE A 40 -9.60 2.95 18.19
N ARG A 41 -10.91 2.71 18.10
CA ARG A 41 -11.88 3.23 19.09
C ARG A 41 -11.58 2.70 20.49
N GLN A 42 -11.32 1.41 20.61
CA GLN A 42 -10.97 0.78 21.88
C GLN A 42 -9.70 1.40 22.48
N TYR A 43 -8.65 1.57 21.69
CA TYR A 43 -7.42 2.23 22.12
C TYR A 43 -7.67 3.67 22.60
N CYS A 44 -8.53 4.43 21.90
CA CYS A 44 -8.87 5.79 22.33
C CYS A 44 -9.59 5.81 23.68
N LEU A 45 -10.52 4.87 23.89
CA LEU A 45 -11.26 4.75 25.15
C LEU A 45 -10.34 4.37 26.32
N GLU A 46 -9.45 3.39 26.12
CA GLU A 46 -8.51 2.92 27.14
C GLU A 46 -7.49 4.00 27.55
N ASN A 47 -7.05 4.82 26.59
CA ASN A 47 -6.07 5.87 26.82
C ASN A 47 -6.68 7.26 27.09
N GLN A 48 -8.00 7.36 27.27
CA GLN A 48 -8.74 8.62 27.50
C GLN A 48 -8.46 9.69 26.42
N LEU A 49 -8.28 9.25 25.17
CA LEU A 49 -8.06 10.13 24.03
C LEU A 49 -9.39 10.51 23.38
N ALA A 50 -9.42 11.68 22.72
CA ALA A 50 -10.55 12.06 21.90
C ALA A 50 -10.73 11.04 20.76
N CYS A 51 -11.87 10.35 20.75
CA CYS A 51 -12.15 9.34 19.73
C CYS A 51 -12.50 10.03 18.41
N PRO A 52 -11.71 9.85 17.34
CA PRO A 52 -12.02 10.43 16.04
C PRO A 52 -13.27 9.79 15.42
N GLU A 53 -13.90 10.52 14.51
CA GLU A 53 -14.92 9.97 13.62
C GLU A 53 -14.22 9.09 12.58
N ILE A 54 -14.44 7.78 12.66
CA ILE A 54 -13.86 6.81 11.72
C ILE A 54 -14.98 6.23 10.85
N THR A 55 -14.81 6.33 9.54
CA THR A 55 -15.70 5.78 8.52
C THR A 55 -14.94 4.76 7.67
N VAL A 56 -15.65 3.71 7.25
CA VAL A 56 -15.09 2.61 6.43
C VAL A 56 -15.80 2.59 5.09
N LYS A 57 -15.05 2.53 3.98
CA LYS A 57 -15.60 2.37 2.64
C LYS A 57 -14.62 1.61 1.73
N ASN A 58 -15.06 0.48 1.17
CA ASN A 58 -14.30 -0.36 0.23
C ASN A 58 -12.88 -0.71 0.73
N GLY A 59 -12.73 -1.09 2.00
CA GLY A 59 -11.43 -1.40 2.60
C GLY A 59 -10.55 -0.20 2.95
N TYR A 60 -11.03 1.04 2.77
CA TYR A 60 -10.38 2.27 3.22
C TYR A 60 -10.99 2.77 4.53
N LEU A 61 -10.13 3.32 5.38
CA LEU A 61 -10.48 4.03 6.60
C LEU A 61 -10.34 5.53 6.35
N SER A 62 -11.40 6.27 6.65
CA SER A 62 -11.41 7.73 6.70
C SER A 62 -11.50 8.15 8.16
N ILE A 63 -10.43 8.77 8.67
CA ILE A 63 -10.32 9.22 10.06
C ILE A 63 -10.46 10.74 10.06
N ARG A 64 -11.49 11.26 10.71
CA ARG A 64 -11.71 12.68 10.93
C ARG A 64 -11.53 13.01 12.41
N SER A 65 -10.57 13.88 12.70
CA SER A 65 -10.33 14.44 14.02
C SER A 65 -10.75 15.91 14.02
N ASN A 66 -11.11 16.46 15.17
CA ASN A 66 -11.40 17.88 15.36
C ASN A 66 -10.18 18.78 15.05
N HIS A 67 -8.97 18.23 15.09
CA HIS A 67 -7.73 18.93 14.78
C HIS A 67 -7.36 18.93 13.29
N MET A 68 -8.09 18.17 12.45
CA MET A 68 -7.83 18.05 11.01
C MET A 68 -8.93 18.74 10.20
N SER A 69 -8.53 19.58 9.25
CA SER A 69 -9.46 20.20 8.28
C SER A 69 -10.09 19.14 7.35
N GLU A 70 -9.29 18.18 6.89
CA GLU A 70 -9.72 17.13 5.97
C GLU A 70 -9.58 15.73 6.58
N PRO A 71 -10.48 14.78 6.23
CA PRO A 71 -10.38 13.41 6.73
C PRO A 71 -9.17 12.69 6.11
N LEU A 72 -8.33 12.11 6.96
CA LEU A 72 -7.25 11.24 6.52
C LEU A 72 -7.84 9.94 5.95
N LYS A 73 -7.66 9.73 4.64
CA LYS A 73 -8.06 8.48 3.97
C LYS A 73 -6.86 7.58 3.75
N ILE A 74 -6.90 6.37 4.32
CA ILE A 74 -5.82 5.40 4.21
C ILE A 74 -6.39 3.98 4.03
N LYS A 75 -5.69 3.14 3.27
CA LYS A 75 -6.09 1.74 3.09
C LYS A 75 -5.83 0.98 4.39
N SER A 76 -6.74 0.06 4.74
CA SER A 76 -6.70 -0.63 6.04
C SER A 76 -5.50 -1.54 6.20
N THR A 77 -5.03 -2.17 5.13
CA THR A 77 -3.83 -3.02 5.13
C THR A 77 -2.57 -2.21 5.41
N ILE A 78 -2.40 -1.07 4.72
CA ILE A 78 -1.31 -0.12 4.95
C ILE A 78 -1.35 0.41 6.38
N LEU A 79 -2.52 0.86 6.85
CA LEU A 79 -2.66 1.38 8.20
C LEU A 79 -2.32 0.30 9.25
N ALA A 80 -2.75 -0.94 9.01
CA ALA A 80 -2.47 -2.05 9.92
C ALA A 80 -0.95 -2.30 10.04
N VAL A 81 -0.22 -2.25 8.93
CA VAL A 81 1.25 -2.35 8.95
C VAL A 81 1.85 -1.15 9.69
N LYS A 82 1.46 0.07 9.35
CA LYS A 82 2.01 1.30 9.97
C LYS A 82 1.78 1.38 11.48
N ILE A 83 0.62 0.96 11.98
CA ILE A 83 0.34 0.93 13.42
C ILE A 83 1.11 -0.20 14.11
N GLY A 84 1.29 -1.33 13.42
CA GLY A 84 2.13 -2.43 13.90
C GLY A 84 1.65 -3.12 15.18
N TRP A 85 0.33 -3.11 15.45
CA TRP A 85 -0.23 -3.79 16.61
C TRP A 85 -0.12 -5.31 16.53
N GLN A 86 -0.19 -5.94 17.71
CA GLN A 86 -0.41 -7.38 17.81
C GLN A 86 -1.88 -7.68 17.48
N TYR A 87 -2.12 -8.23 16.29
CA TYR A 87 -3.44 -8.57 15.77
C TYR A 87 -3.94 -9.94 16.26
N SER A 88 -3.66 -10.30 17.52
CA SER A 88 -4.01 -11.63 18.07
C SER A 88 -5.52 -11.92 18.10
N GLY A 89 -6.37 -10.89 18.10
CA GLY A 89 -7.83 -11.02 18.02
C GLY A 89 -8.39 -11.00 16.59
N TRP A 90 -7.54 -10.96 15.57
CA TRP A 90 -7.93 -11.01 14.17
C TRP A 90 -7.96 -12.47 13.69
N SER A 91 -9.09 -12.90 13.15
CA SER A 91 -9.31 -14.29 12.69
C SER A 91 -9.26 -14.46 11.18
N GLY A 92 -8.94 -13.41 10.43
CA GLY A 92 -8.82 -13.48 8.97
C GLY A 92 -7.39 -13.77 8.51
N LEU A 93 -7.14 -13.57 7.21
CA LEU A 93 -5.81 -13.79 6.63
C LEU A 93 -4.74 -12.90 7.30
N PRO A 94 -3.48 -13.36 7.38
CA PRO A 94 -2.38 -12.53 7.84
C PRO A 94 -2.33 -11.19 7.10
N ILE A 95 -2.03 -10.09 7.81
CA ILE A 95 -2.02 -8.75 7.20
C ILE A 95 -1.09 -8.68 5.98
N LYS A 96 0.05 -9.39 6.03
CA LYS A 96 1.00 -9.46 4.91
C LYS A 96 0.40 -10.10 3.65
N GLU A 97 -0.50 -11.07 3.81
CA GLU A 97 -1.20 -11.72 2.68
C GLU A 97 -2.33 -10.86 2.11
N LEU A 98 -2.81 -9.87 2.87
CA LEU A 98 -3.82 -8.91 2.41
C LEU A 98 -3.21 -7.72 1.64
N LEU A 99 -1.89 -7.57 1.66
CA LEU A 99 -1.17 -6.55 0.90
C LEU A 99 -1.22 -6.88 -0.59
N THR A 100 -1.33 -5.86 -1.44
CA THR A 100 -1.11 -6.05 -2.88
C THR A 100 0.38 -6.25 -3.15
N GLU A 101 0.72 -6.82 -4.31
CA GLU A 101 2.12 -7.02 -4.73
C GLU A 101 2.97 -5.75 -4.63
N HIS A 102 2.39 -4.59 -4.96
CA HIS A 102 3.05 -3.29 -4.82
C HIS A 102 3.36 -2.98 -3.34
N GLU A 103 2.40 -3.20 -2.45
CA GLU A 103 2.53 -2.89 -1.03
C GLU A 103 3.50 -3.85 -0.33
N VAL A 104 3.53 -5.12 -0.75
CA VAL A 104 4.55 -6.09 -0.32
C VAL A 104 5.94 -5.60 -0.73
N LYS A 105 6.10 -5.13 -1.97
CA LYS A 105 7.37 -4.59 -2.45
C LYS A 105 7.78 -3.34 -1.67
N GLU A 106 6.85 -2.45 -1.34
CA GLU A 106 7.15 -1.30 -0.49
C GLU A 106 7.54 -1.69 0.93
N TYR A 107 6.97 -2.76 1.46
CA TYR A 107 7.35 -3.33 2.76
C TYR A 107 8.77 -3.93 2.71
N GLU A 108 9.10 -4.67 1.66
CA GLU A 108 10.44 -5.25 1.45
C GLU A 108 11.51 -4.20 1.19
N ASP A 109 11.16 -3.13 0.46
CA ASP A 109 12.03 -1.98 0.20
C ASP A 109 12.20 -1.06 1.43
N GLY A 110 11.51 -1.34 2.55
CA GLY A 110 11.55 -0.52 3.77
C GLY A 110 10.81 0.82 3.67
N ARG A 111 10.06 1.06 2.58
CA ARG A 111 9.21 2.26 2.45
C ARG A 111 7.93 2.17 3.28
N LEU A 112 7.46 0.94 3.53
CA LEU A 112 6.36 0.65 4.43
C LEU A 112 6.87 -0.10 5.65
N GLU A 113 7.02 0.60 6.76
CA GLU A 113 7.59 0.03 7.99
C GLU A 113 6.52 -0.34 9.02
N TRP A 114 6.71 -1.50 9.65
CA TRP A 114 5.86 -2.00 10.72
C TRP A 114 5.97 -1.14 11.98
N GLY A 115 4.86 -0.63 12.49
CA GLY A 115 4.85 0.16 13.73
C GLY A 115 5.47 1.55 13.61
N SER A 116 5.61 2.07 12.39
CA SER A 116 6.14 3.42 12.11
C SER A 116 5.25 4.56 12.61
N VAL A 117 3.98 4.30 12.92
CA VAL A 117 3.00 5.34 13.28
C VAL A 117 2.21 4.92 14.51
N THR A 118 1.98 5.85 15.43
CA THR A 118 1.11 5.64 16.60
C THR A 118 -0.29 6.18 16.35
N VAL A 119 -1.28 5.64 17.06
CA VAL A 119 -2.66 6.13 16.96
C VAL A 119 -2.79 7.57 17.44
N GLU A 120 -1.98 7.96 18.41
CA GLU A 120 -1.96 9.35 18.90
C GLU A 120 -1.48 10.34 17.85
N SER A 121 -0.42 10.01 17.10
CA SER A 121 0.06 10.89 16.03
C SER A 121 -0.92 10.97 14.86
N LEU A 122 -1.72 9.92 14.63
CA LEU A 122 -2.80 9.94 13.65
C LEU A 122 -3.97 10.85 14.06
N ILE A 123 -4.25 10.99 15.36
CA ILE A 123 -5.40 11.75 15.87
C ILE A 123 -5.02 13.21 16.15
N LYS A 124 -3.81 13.44 16.65
CA LYS A 124 -3.25 14.75 17.04
C LYS A 124 -2.46 15.41 15.92
N LEU A 125 -2.68 15.05 14.64
CA LEU A 125 -1.90 15.60 13.53
C LEU A 125 -2.24 17.09 13.34
N ASP A 126 -1.62 17.93 14.16
CA ASP A 126 -1.62 19.37 14.08
C ASP A 126 -0.49 19.73 13.11
N LYS A 127 -0.88 20.08 11.87
CA LYS A 127 -0.10 20.59 10.73
C LYS A 127 0.10 19.61 9.56
N PRO A 128 -0.23 20.04 8.32
CA PRO A 128 0.03 19.31 7.10
C PRO A 128 1.51 19.45 6.67
N ASN A 129 2.43 18.85 7.41
CA ASN A 129 3.83 18.75 6.97
C ASN A 129 4.24 17.28 6.86
N SER A 130 3.59 16.54 5.96
CA SER A 130 4.20 15.39 5.31
C SER A 130 3.40 15.06 4.06
N SER A 131 3.99 15.43 2.94
CA SER A 131 3.78 14.85 1.62
C SER A 131 3.39 13.36 1.70
N LEU A 132 2.07 13.09 1.71
CA LEU A 132 1.49 11.89 1.11
C LEU A 132 1.34 12.16 -0.40
N SER A 133 2.43 12.61 -1.02
CA SER A 133 2.57 12.64 -2.46
C SER A 133 2.70 11.19 -2.93
N MET A 134 1.63 10.65 -3.51
CA MET A 134 1.81 9.62 -4.53
C MET A 134 2.64 10.25 -5.65
N GLU A 135 3.96 10.03 -5.61
CA GLU A 135 4.84 10.40 -6.70
C GLU A 135 4.56 9.44 -7.87
N ARG A 136 3.54 9.79 -8.66
CA ARG A 136 3.36 9.31 -10.03
C ARG A 136 4.49 9.89 -10.87
N THR A 137 5.67 9.30 -10.83
CA THR A 137 6.68 9.54 -11.86
C THR A 137 6.47 8.53 -12.98
N ASN A 138 5.86 9.04 -14.05
CA ASN A 138 5.74 8.39 -15.35
C ASN A 138 7.10 7.84 -15.78
N ARG A 139 7.18 6.52 -15.99
CA ARG A 139 8.20 5.89 -16.82
C ARG A 139 8.01 6.34 -18.27
N LYS A 140 8.78 7.34 -18.71
CA LYS A 140 9.20 7.42 -20.11
C LYS A 140 10.61 6.83 -20.18
N ARG A 141 10.70 5.60 -20.68
CA ARG A 141 11.93 4.99 -21.18
C ARG A 141 12.49 5.89 -22.27
N GLU A 142 13.78 6.25 -22.24
CA GLU A 142 14.69 6.20 -23.41
C GLU A 142 16.13 5.96 -22.89
N ALA A 143 16.85 5.13 -23.65
CA ALA A 143 18.19 4.59 -23.41
C ALA A 143 19.28 5.69 -23.45
N VAL A 144 20.27 5.68 -22.55
CA VAL A 144 21.61 5.07 -22.67
C VAL A 144 22.52 5.73 -23.72
N THR A 145 23.75 6.02 -23.27
CA THR A 145 25.02 6.14 -24.03
C THR A 145 25.65 7.55 -24.16
N THR A 146 26.62 7.73 -23.25
CA THR A 146 28.00 8.26 -23.42
C THR A 146 28.31 9.74 -23.69
N GLU A 147 28.98 10.31 -22.69
CA GLU A 147 30.32 10.92 -22.72
C GLU A 147 30.57 12.30 -23.37
N SER A 148 31.28 13.10 -22.56
CA SER A 148 32.25 14.14 -22.91
C SER A 148 31.77 15.59 -23.10
N LEU A 149 32.03 16.40 -22.06
CA LEU A 149 32.48 17.81 -22.14
C LEU A 149 33.84 17.88 -22.91
N PRO A 150 34.37 19.04 -23.39
CA PRO A 150 34.05 20.41 -22.98
C PRO A 150 34.02 21.50 -24.09
N SER A 151 33.62 22.72 -23.68
CA SER A 151 34.09 24.05 -24.11
C SER A 151 34.07 24.47 -25.59
N LYS A 152 33.25 25.49 -25.92
CA LYS A 152 33.67 26.72 -26.63
C LYS A 152 32.55 27.77 -26.72
N VAL A 153 32.81 28.93 -26.12
CA VAL A 153 32.31 30.28 -26.51
C VAL A 153 33.30 30.75 -27.61
N PRO A 154 32.94 31.43 -28.74
CA PRO A 154 32.31 32.76 -28.72
C PRO A 154 31.44 33.22 -29.93
N ARG A 155 30.68 34.30 -29.67
CA ARG A 155 30.31 35.47 -30.52
C ARG A 155 29.69 35.28 -31.92
N LYS A 156 28.53 35.94 -32.14
CA LYS A 156 28.32 37.16 -32.97
C LYS A 156 26.80 37.37 -33.17
N GLU A 157 26.23 38.53 -32.81
CA GLU A 157 26.07 39.77 -33.61
C GLU A 157 24.74 39.75 -34.40
N GLY A 158 23.94 40.82 -34.25
CA GLY A 158 22.64 41.02 -34.90
C GLY A 158 21.69 41.82 -33.99
N ASP A 159 21.85 43.14 -33.89
CA ASP A 159 21.07 44.20 -34.58
C ASP A 159 19.57 44.16 -34.18
N ASN A 160 19.12 45.08 -33.32
CA ASN A 160 18.42 46.35 -33.69
C ASN A 160 17.10 46.05 -34.43
N CYS A 161 15.92 46.49 -34.00
CA CYS A 161 15.40 47.85 -34.16
C CYS A 161 14.13 48.03 -33.31
N ASP A 162 14.05 49.18 -32.64
CA ASP A 162 12.95 50.17 -32.67
C ASP A 162 11.45 49.80 -32.65
N ASN A 163 10.78 50.55 -31.76
CA ASN A 163 9.49 51.23 -31.92
C ASN A 163 8.21 50.39 -31.76
N LYS A 164 7.14 50.88 -31.12
CA LYS A 164 6.77 52.26 -30.74
C LYS A 164 5.67 52.20 -29.67
N GLU A 165 5.59 53.26 -28.86
CA GLU A 165 4.36 53.72 -28.18
C GLU A 165 3.17 53.85 -29.14
#